data_AF-A0AAV1P642-F1
#
_entry.id   AF-A0AAV1P642-F1
#
_cell.length_a   1.000
_cell.length_b   1.000
_cell.length_c   1.000
_cell.angle_alpha   90.00
_cell.angle_beta   90.00
_cell.angle_gamma   90.00
#
_symmetry.space_group_name_H-M   'P 1'
#
loop_
_entity.id
_entity.type
_entity.pdbx_description
1 polymer ?
#
loop_
_entity_poly.entity_id
_entity_poly.type
_entity_poly.pdbx_seq_one_letter_code
_entity_poly.pdbx_strand_id
1 'polypeptide(L)'
;MSGGATRRDKKEQRKVKDNKTQKEEVVILQWEAVSLPHIQDMLERSDHLLHSELKEILSFSNHQTCMKEAALLDYYICGFWWAKEVKFTPAQTSFTMAVLHMLLDNMQDKQMSLVDNLMEFAKALAAACQSSSSEEGSAPLLDREEATALISYTRDSLFQKYRLYELLFTTPREELLTGMERTIEVFTCEDALTPLEEGIPTHVYFQ
;
A
#
# COMPACT_ATOMS: atom_id res chain seq x y z
N MET A 1 -41.90 -22.47 -67.61
CA MET A 1 -42.61 -23.06 -66.45
C MET A 1 -41.61 -23.89 -65.65
N SER A 2 -41.59 -23.72 -64.32
CA SER A 2 -41.05 -24.58 -63.23
C SER A 2 -39.80 -25.43 -63.49
N GLY A 3 -38.70 -25.34 -62.73
CA GLY A 3 -38.63 -25.21 -61.27
C GLY A 3 -38.30 -26.59 -60.67
N GLY A 4 -37.15 -26.73 -59.99
CA GLY A 4 -36.81 -27.95 -59.22
C GLY A 4 -35.32 -28.21 -59.06
N ALA A 5 -34.76 -27.81 -57.92
CA ALA A 5 -33.37 -28.00 -57.51
C ALA A 5 -33.13 -29.36 -56.84
N THR A 6 -31.91 -29.94 -56.94
CA THR A 6 -31.39 -30.81 -55.86
C THR A 6 -29.85 -30.81 -55.79
N ARG A 7 -29.37 -30.28 -54.64
CA ARG A 7 -28.15 -30.55 -53.84
C ARG A 7 -26.83 -30.93 -54.55
N ARG A 8 -25.86 -30.00 -54.44
CA ARG A 8 -24.41 -30.28 -54.40
C ARG A 8 -23.95 -30.33 -52.93
N ASP A 9 -23.45 -31.47 -52.50
CA ASP A 9 -22.68 -31.60 -51.25
C ASP A 9 -21.33 -30.91 -51.42
N LYS A 10 -21.13 -29.79 -50.72
CA LYS A 10 -19.83 -29.12 -50.61
C LYS A 10 -19.28 -29.41 -49.22
N LYS A 11 -18.32 -30.35 -49.17
CA LYS A 11 -17.57 -30.74 -47.97
C LYS A 11 -16.78 -29.53 -47.46
N GLU A 12 -17.35 -28.87 -46.45
CA GLU A 12 -16.76 -27.72 -45.76
C GLU A 12 -15.63 -28.21 -44.85
N GLN A 13 -14.39 -28.00 -45.30
CA GLN A 13 -13.20 -28.19 -44.46
C GLN A 13 -13.22 -27.13 -43.35
N ARG A 14 -13.64 -27.54 -42.15
CA ARG A 14 -13.48 -26.77 -40.92
C ARG A 14 -11.98 -26.58 -40.66
N LYS A 15 -11.49 -25.36 -40.89
CA LYS A 15 -10.23 -24.88 -40.32
C LYS A 15 -10.42 -24.82 -38.81
N VAL A 16 -9.90 -25.81 -38.10
CA VAL A 16 -9.63 -25.71 -36.66
C VAL A 16 -8.53 -24.66 -36.53
N LYS A 17 -8.91 -23.44 -36.14
CA LYS A 17 -7.98 -22.46 -35.60
C LYS A 17 -7.57 -22.99 -34.23
N ASP A 18 -6.34 -23.49 -34.14
CA ASP A 18 -5.64 -23.63 -32.87
C ASP A 18 -5.56 -22.24 -32.24
N ASN A 19 -6.51 -21.95 -31.35
CA ASN A 19 -6.34 -20.89 -30.35
C ASN A 19 -5.28 -21.43 -29.38
N LYS A 20 -4.02 -21.18 -29.72
CA LYS A 20 -2.91 -21.31 -28.78
C LYS A 20 -3.09 -20.20 -27.75
N THR A 21 -3.92 -20.47 -26.74
CA THR A 21 -4.00 -19.65 -25.53
C THR A 21 -2.60 -19.63 -24.94
N GLN A 22 -1.91 -18.50 -25.09
CA GLN A 22 -0.71 -18.23 -24.34
C GLN A 22 -1.15 -18.28 -22.87
N LYS A 23 -0.82 -19.36 -22.16
CA LYS A 23 -0.90 -19.38 -20.71
C LYS A 23 0.11 -18.34 -20.25
N GLU A 24 -0.36 -17.13 -19.95
CA GLU A 24 0.41 -16.20 -19.13
C GLU A 24 0.77 -16.96 -17.86
N GLU A 25 2.07 -17.04 -17.60
CA GLU A 25 2.57 -17.57 -16.35
C GLU A 25 2.05 -16.65 -15.26
N VAL A 26 1.14 -17.17 -14.43
CA VAL A 26 0.52 -16.41 -13.35
C VAL A 26 1.58 -16.25 -12.26
N VAL A 27 2.33 -15.14 -12.33
CA VAL A 27 3.36 -14.80 -11.35
C VAL A 27 2.68 -14.20 -10.13
N ILE A 28 2.83 -14.88 -8.99
CA ILE A 28 2.37 -14.38 -7.69
C ILE A 28 3.36 -13.34 -7.19
N LEU A 29 2.85 -12.17 -6.79
CA LEU A 29 3.68 -11.09 -6.24
C LEU A 29 4.40 -11.53 -4.95
N GLN A 30 5.66 -11.13 -4.82
CA GLN A 30 6.44 -11.31 -3.60
C GLN A 30 7.13 -10.00 -3.25
N TRP A 31 7.31 -9.78 -1.95
CA TRP A 31 7.94 -8.54 -1.49
C TRP A 31 9.45 -8.70 -1.57
N GLU A 32 10.05 -8.16 -2.64
CA GLU A 32 11.47 -8.35 -2.96
C GLU A 32 12.43 -7.75 -1.92
N ALA A 33 11.96 -6.80 -1.11
CA ALA A 33 12.76 -6.15 -0.10
C ALA A 33 13.12 -7.07 1.09
N VAL A 34 12.36 -8.15 1.33
CA VAL A 34 12.52 -9.01 2.50
C VAL A 34 12.35 -10.49 2.15
N SER A 35 13.33 -11.32 2.55
CA SER A 35 13.28 -12.76 2.33
C SER A 35 12.22 -13.45 3.23
N LEU A 36 11.67 -14.59 2.79
CA LEU A 36 10.67 -15.33 3.58
C LEU A 36 11.13 -15.74 4.99
N PRO A 37 12.37 -16.24 5.20
CA PRO A 37 12.86 -16.53 6.55
C PRO A 37 12.92 -15.28 7.42
N HIS A 38 13.30 -14.15 6.83
CA HIS A 38 13.34 -12.87 7.54
C HIS A 38 11.93 -12.38 7.91
N ILE A 39 10.94 -12.54 7.02
CA ILE A 39 9.53 -12.26 7.34
C ILE A 39 9.05 -13.14 8.49
N GLN A 40 9.41 -14.42 8.51
CA GLN A 40 9.07 -15.32 9.61
C GLN A 40 9.64 -14.82 10.94
N ASP A 41 10.92 -14.44 10.97
CA ASP A 41 11.55 -13.87 12.16
C ASP A 41 10.84 -12.59 12.61
N MET A 42 10.46 -11.72 11.67
CA MET A 42 9.74 -10.47 11.96
C MET A 42 8.34 -10.71 12.55
N LEU A 43 7.62 -11.75 12.10
CA LEU A 43 6.31 -12.10 12.65
C LEU A 43 6.39 -12.51 14.12
N GLU A 44 7.50 -13.08 14.57
CA GLU A 44 7.72 -13.51 15.96
C GLU A 44 8.15 -12.37 16.91
N ARG A 45 8.60 -11.23 16.38
CA ARG A 45 9.14 -10.09 17.16
C ARG A 45 8.06 -9.19 17.79
N SER A 46 8.51 -8.33 18.71
CA SER A 46 7.71 -7.27 19.33
C SER A 46 7.61 -6.00 18.47
N ASP A 47 6.62 -5.17 18.77
CA ASP A 47 6.13 -4.06 17.96
C ASP A 47 7.19 -2.99 17.72
N HIS A 48 7.98 -2.66 18.75
CA HIS A 48 9.02 -1.63 18.66
C HIS A 48 10.17 -2.02 17.73
N LEU A 49 10.48 -3.31 17.63
CA LEU A 49 11.52 -3.82 16.75
C LEU A 49 11.07 -3.80 15.29
N LEU A 50 9.79 -4.12 15.05
CA LEU A 50 9.18 -4.09 13.72
C LEU A 50 9.25 -2.70 13.09
N HIS A 51 8.94 -1.64 13.85
CA HIS A 51 9.01 -0.26 13.35
C HIS A 51 10.44 0.10 12.90
N SER A 52 11.45 -0.20 13.72
CA SER A 52 12.85 0.14 13.42
C SER A 52 13.37 -0.61 12.19
N GLU A 53 13.00 -1.87 12.07
CA GLU A 53 13.42 -2.72 10.96
C GLU A 53 12.75 -2.33 9.63
N LEU A 54 11.43 -2.07 9.64
CA LEU A 54 10.72 -1.59 8.45
C LEU A 54 11.24 -0.22 7.99
N LYS A 55 11.60 0.65 8.93
CA LYS A 55 12.25 1.92 8.61
C LYS A 55 13.57 1.71 7.85
N GLU A 56 14.39 0.75 8.28
CA GLU A 56 15.67 0.43 7.62
C GLU A 56 15.46 -0.20 6.24
N ILE A 57 14.56 -1.18 6.12
CA ILE A 57 14.21 -1.85 4.86
C ILE A 57 13.73 -0.84 3.80
N LEU A 58 12.90 0.11 4.21
CA LEU A 58 12.32 1.13 3.32
C LEU A 58 13.22 2.34 3.12
N SER A 59 14.36 2.41 3.82
CA SER A 59 15.30 3.56 3.79
C SER A 59 14.65 4.91 4.17
N PHE A 60 13.65 4.92 5.05
CA PHE A 60 12.94 6.12 5.51
C PHE A 60 13.68 6.83 6.66
N SER A 61 14.77 7.52 6.30
CA SER A 61 15.64 8.22 7.24
C SER A 61 15.05 9.52 7.79
N ASN A 62 14.15 10.18 7.05
CA ASN A 62 13.59 11.49 7.36
C ASN A 62 12.14 11.44 7.87
N HIS A 63 11.57 10.28 8.19
CA HIS A 63 10.18 10.16 8.67
C HIS A 63 9.81 11.09 9.84
N GLN A 64 10.76 11.62 10.63
CA GLN A 64 10.48 12.60 11.69
C GLN A 64 10.17 14.01 11.17
N THR A 65 10.63 14.34 9.96
CA THR A 65 10.52 15.67 9.36
C THR A 65 9.77 15.65 8.03
N CYS A 66 9.75 14.52 7.33
CA CYS A 66 9.06 14.29 6.08
C CYS A 66 7.73 13.55 6.33
N MET A 67 6.62 14.28 6.18
CA MET A 67 5.28 13.70 6.33
C MET A 67 5.01 12.54 5.35
N LYS A 68 5.57 12.60 4.14
CA LYS A 68 5.44 11.52 3.15
C LYS A 68 6.07 10.23 3.68
N GLU A 69 7.34 10.28 4.08
CA GLU A 69 8.00 9.10 4.67
C GLU A 69 7.28 8.59 5.91
N ALA A 70 6.81 9.49 6.79
CA ALA A 70 6.06 9.11 7.99
C ALA A 70 4.77 8.33 7.65
N ALA A 71 3.95 8.87 6.75
CA ALA A 71 2.69 8.26 6.37
C ALA A 71 2.88 6.93 5.62
N LEU A 72 3.95 6.81 4.83
CA LEU A 72 4.28 5.56 4.17
C LEU A 72 4.79 4.52 5.17
N LEU A 73 5.67 4.90 6.11
CA LEU A 73 6.15 4.01 7.16
C LEU A 73 5.00 3.44 7.99
N ASP A 74 4.09 4.31 8.43
CA ASP A 74 2.88 3.90 9.17
C ASP A 74 2.04 2.92 8.34
N TYR A 75 1.87 3.17 7.05
CA TYR A 75 1.10 2.28 6.17
C TYR A 75 1.71 0.88 6.07
N TYR A 76 3.03 0.76 5.90
CA TYR A 76 3.71 -0.54 5.86
C TYR A 76 3.67 -1.25 7.22
N ILE A 77 3.86 -0.52 8.32
CA ILE A 77 3.76 -1.09 9.67
C ILE A 77 2.35 -1.62 9.92
N CYS A 78 1.32 -0.83 9.63
CA CYS A 78 -0.08 -1.26 9.77
C CYS A 78 -0.38 -2.47 8.88
N GLY A 79 0.14 -2.52 7.65
CA GLY A 79 -0.04 -3.65 6.74
C GLY A 79 0.57 -4.94 7.26
N PHE A 80 1.82 -4.87 7.72
CA PHE A 80 2.51 -6.01 8.30
C PHE A 80 1.84 -6.47 9.60
N TRP A 81 1.47 -5.52 10.45
CA TRP A 81 0.80 -5.79 11.72
C TRP A 81 -0.55 -6.47 11.51
N TRP A 82 -1.35 -5.95 10.58
CA TRP A 82 -2.62 -6.55 10.20
C TRP A 82 -2.44 -7.99 9.71
N ALA A 83 -1.47 -8.24 8.82
CA ALA A 83 -1.16 -9.59 8.32
C ALA A 83 -0.80 -10.56 9.47
N LYS A 84 -0.05 -10.07 10.47
CA LYS A 84 0.26 -10.82 11.69
C LYS A 84 -1.00 -11.12 12.52
N GLU A 85 -1.90 -10.14 12.70
CA GLU A 85 -3.15 -10.32 13.46
C GLU A 85 -4.09 -11.36 12.83
N VAL A 86 -4.20 -11.36 11.50
CA VAL A 86 -4.98 -12.37 10.77
C VAL A 86 -4.23 -13.71 10.60
N LYS A 87 -3.02 -13.82 11.17
CA LYS A 87 -2.18 -15.03 11.20
C LYS A 87 -1.79 -15.54 9.82
N PHE A 88 -1.52 -14.63 8.89
CA PHE A 88 -1.00 -14.99 7.58
C PHE A 88 0.37 -15.67 7.71
N THR A 89 0.58 -16.69 6.88
CA THR A 89 1.88 -17.35 6.73
C THR A 89 2.93 -16.36 6.22
N PRO A 90 4.24 -16.67 6.32
CA PRO A 90 5.28 -15.80 5.76
C PRO A 90 5.09 -15.51 4.26
N ALA A 91 4.61 -16.49 3.49
CA ALA A 91 4.34 -16.32 2.07
C ALA A 91 3.15 -15.37 1.81
N GLN A 92 2.05 -15.52 2.57
CA GLN A 92 0.89 -14.63 2.48
C GLN A 92 1.20 -13.21 2.97
N THR A 93 2.04 -13.09 4.02
CA THR A 93 2.53 -11.80 4.51
C THR A 93 3.41 -11.13 3.46
N SER A 94 4.33 -11.87 2.83
CA SER A 94 5.14 -11.35 1.71
C SER A 94 4.26 -10.87 0.56
N PHE A 95 3.29 -11.68 0.13
CA PHE A 95 2.35 -11.30 -0.92
C PHE A 95 1.55 -10.05 -0.55
N THR A 96 1.05 -9.97 0.69
CA THR A 96 0.33 -8.80 1.20
C THR A 96 1.19 -7.55 1.10
N MET A 97 2.42 -7.60 1.62
CA MET A 97 3.35 -6.46 1.56
C MET A 97 3.67 -6.06 0.12
N ALA A 98 3.83 -7.04 -0.78
CA ALA A 98 4.05 -6.79 -2.20
C ALA A 98 2.86 -6.09 -2.86
N VAL A 99 1.63 -6.50 -2.52
CA VAL A 99 0.41 -5.84 -2.99
C VAL A 99 0.33 -4.41 -2.48
N LEU A 100 0.58 -4.18 -1.18
CA LEU A 100 0.56 -2.84 -0.59
C LEU A 100 1.61 -1.93 -1.24
N HIS A 101 2.80 -2.46 -1.50
CA HIS A 101 3.88 -1.76 -2.20
C HIS A 101 3.48 -1.41 -3.65
N MET A 102 3.02 -2.40 -4.42
CA MET A 102 2.56 -2.22 -5.80
C MET A 102 1.47 -1.16 -5.92
N LEU A 103 0.51 -1.16 -4.99
CA LEU A 103 -0.56 -0.18 -4.95
C LEU A 103 -0.05 1.25 -4.75
N LEU A 104 0.91 1.45 -3.85
CA LEU A 104 1.53 2.76 -3.61
C LEU A 104 2.39 3.21 -4.79
N ASP A 105 3.20 2.31 -5.36
CA ASP A 105 4.04 2.59 -6.53
C ASP A 105 3.20 2.98 -7.75
N ASN A 106 2.06 2.33 -7.95
CA ASN A 106 1.10 2.70 -9.00
C ASN A 106 0.60 4.14 -8.84
N MET A 107 0.47 4.64 -7.61
CA MET A 107 0.07 6.02 -7.34
C MET A 107 1.26 6.97 -7.53
N GLN A 108 2.42 6.62 -6.97
CA GLN A 108 3.58 7.50 -6.95
C GLN A 108 4.21 7.65 -8.34
N ASP A 109 4.54 6.53 -8.99
CA ASP A 109 5.39 6.53 -10.17
C ASP A 109 4.56 6.52 -11.45
N LYS A 110 3.43 5.79 -11.44
CA LYS A 110 2.56 5.63 -12.62
C LYS A 110 1.36 6.59 -12.63
N GLN A 111 1.12 7.30 -11.53
CA GLN A 111 -0.04 8.20 -11.35
C GLN A 111 -1.36 7.58 -11.79
N MET A 112 -1.56 6.29 -11.47
CA MET A 112 -2.74 5.55 -11.86
C MET A 112 -4.00 6.09 -11.17
N SER A 113 -5.11 6.10 -11.91
CA SER A 113 -6.41 6.39 -11.32
C SER A 113 -6.82 5.30 -10.33
N LEU A 114 -7.74 5.62 -9.42
CA LEU A 114 -8.31 4.64 -8.48
C LEU A 114 -8.82 3.38 -9.20
N VAL A 115 -9.49 3.56 -10.34
CA VAL A 115 -10.09 2.45 -11.09
C VAL A 115 -8.99 1.56 -11.68
N ASP A 116 -7.95 2.14 -12.26
CA ASP A 116 -6.85 1.38 -12.86
C ASP A 116 -6.05 0.62 -11.78
N ASN A 117 -5.78 1.26 -10.64
CA ASN A 117 -5.06 0.64 -9.54
C ASN A 117 -5.87 -0.49 -8.87
N LEU A 118 -7.21 -0.32 -8.78
CA LEU A 118 -8.11 -1.39 -8.35
C LEU A 118 -8.09 -2.58 -9.30
N MET A 119 -7.95 -2.35 -10.62
CA MET A 119 -7.82 -3.43 -11.60
C MET A 119 -6.50 -4.19 -11.44
N GLU A 120 -5.38 -3.52 -11.17
CA GLU A 120 -4.11 -4.18 -10.86
C GLU A 120 -4.19 -5.00 -9.55
N PHE A 121 -4.85 -4.46 -8.52
CA PHE A 121 -5.14 -5.21 -7.30
C PHE A 121 -5.98 -6.46 -7.57
N ALA A 122 -7.04 -6.34 -8.38
CA ALA A 122 -7.90 -7.47 -8.73
C ALA A 122 -7.14 -8.56 -9.48
N LYS A 123 -6.21 -8.19 -10.39
CA LYS A 123 -5.33 -9.13 -11.09
C LYS A 123 -4.40 -9.85 -10.12
N ALA A 124 -3.73 -9.11 -9.23
CA ALA A 124 -2.83 -9.68 -8.23
C ALA A 124 -3.57 -10.65 -7.28
N LEU A 125 -4.76 -10.27 -6.83
CA LEU A 125 -5.58 -11.11 -5.97
C LEU A 125 -6.08 -12.36 -6.70
N ALA A 126 -6.51 -12.21 -7.96
CA ALA A 126 -6.93 -13.34 -8.78
C ALA A 126 -5.76 -14.33 -9.00
N ALA A 127 -4.53 -13.84 -9.16
CA ALA A 127 -3.34 -14.68 -9.25
C ALA A 127 -3.09 -15.48 -7.97
N ALA A 128 -3.24 -14.88 -6.79
CA ALA A 128 -3.05 -15.55 -5.51
C ALA A 128 -4.17 -16.56 -5.16
N CYS A 129 -5.40 -16.32 -5.62
CA CYS A 129 -6.53 -17.23 -5.43
C CYS A 129 -6.56 -18.39 -6.44
N GLN A 130 -5.77 -18.30 -7.52
CA GLN A 130 -5.66 -19.34 -8.52
C GLN A 130 -4.50 -20.28 -8.15
N SER A 131 -4.75 -21.58 -8.21
CA SER A 131 -3.70 -22.60 -8.14
C SER A 131 -2.79 -22.44 -9.36
N SER A 132 -1.56 -21.98 -9.16
CA SER A 132 -0.62 -21.82 -10.26
C SER A 132 -0.10 -23.18 -10.73
N SER A 133 -0.18 -23.37 -12.05
CA SER A 133 0.46 -24.43 -12.83
C SER A 133 -0.26 -25.77 -12.97
N SER A 134 0.14 -26.43 -14.05
CA SER A 134 -0.46 -27.58 -14.71
C SER A 134 -0.33 -28.91 -13.94
N GLU A 135 0.07 -28.87 -12.67
CA GLU A 135 0.14 -30.05 -11.82
C GLU A 135 -1.02 -30.01 -10.83
N GLU A 136 -1.91 -30.99 -10.95
CA GLU A 136 -3.01 -31.23 -10.00
C GLU A 136 -2.44 -31.36 -8.58
N GLY A 137 -2.50 -30.28 -7.78
CA GLY A 137 -2.15 -30.37 -6.35
C GLY A 137 -1.65 -29.12 -5.64
N SER A 138 -1.29 -28.03 -6.34
CA SER A 138 -0.90 -26.78 -5.65
C SER A 138 -2.12 -26.08 -5.07
N ALA A 139 -2.18 -25.95 -3.75
CA ALA A 139 -3.20 -25.14 -3.08
C ALA A 139 -3.00 -23.65 -3.43
N PRO A 140 -4.08 -22.86 -3.56
CA PRO A 140 -3.96 -21.42 -3.76
C PRO A 140 -3.23 -20.76 -2.58
N LEU A 141 -2.59 -19.62 -2.83
CA LEU A 141 -1.90 -18.88 -1.76
C LEU A 141 -2.90 -18.30 -0.75
N LEU A 142 -4.07 -17.87 -1.23
CA LEU A 142 -5.14 -17.34 -0.41
C LEU A 142 -6.41 -18.17 -0.63
N ASP A 143 -7.06 -18.54 0.47
CA ASP A 143 -8.43 -19.02 0.44
C ASP A 143 -9.44 -17.86 0.28
N ARG A 144 -10.74 -18.19 0.29
CA ARG A 144 -11.80 -17.21 0.07
C ARG A 144 -11.87 -16.20 1.23
N GLU A 145 -11.74 -16.68 2.45
CA GLU A 145 -11.83 -15.90 3.67
C GLU A 145 -10.65 -14.94 3.79
N GLU A 146 -9.43 -15.43 3.53
CA GLU A 146 -8.19 -14.66 3.50
C GLU A 146 -8.20 -13.60 2.39
N ALA A 147 -8.66 -13.94 1.19
CA ALA A 147 -8.82 -12.99 0.10
C ALA A 147 -9.85 -11.89 0.44
N THR A 148 -10.96 -12.26 1.08
CA THR A 148 -11.99 -11.30 1.52
C THR A 148 -11.47 -10.36 2.61
N ALA A 149 -10.65 -10.89 3.52
CA ALA A 149 -9.98 -10.09 4.55
C ALA A 149 -9.03 -9.07 3.92
N LEU A 150 -8.20 -9.49 2.95
CA LEU A 150 -7.30 -8.59 2.23
C LEU A 150 -8.05 -7.52 1.44
N ILE A 151 -9.13 -7.88 0.71
CA ILE A 151 -9.99 -6.89 0.04
C ILE A 151 -10.49 -5.84 1.02
N SER A 152 -11.00 -6.27 2.16
CA SER A 152 -11.57 -5.37 3.17
C SER A 152 -10.49 -4.46 3.76
N TYR A 153 -9.33 -5.02 4.10
CA TYR A 153 -8.19 -4.26 4.59
C TYR A 153 -7.73 -3.21 3.57
N THR A 154 -7.48 -3.60 2.32
CA THR A 154 -7.01 -2.68 1.27
C THR A 154 -8.03 -1.59 0.97
N ARG A 155 -9.33 -1.92 0.99
CA ARG A 155 -10.40 -0.93 0.84
C ARG A 155 -10.33 0.15 1.92
N ASP A 156 -10.20 -0.25 3.18
CA ASP A 156 -10.30 0.65 4.33
C ASP A 156 -8.97 1.39 4.62
N SER A 157 -7.84 0.75 4.31
CA SER A 157 -6.51 1.32 4.50
C SER A 157 -6.12 2.30 3.38
N LEU A 158 -6.38 1.95 2.12
CA LEU A 158 -5.91 2.70 0.95
C LEU A 158 -7.03 3.29 0.09
N PHE A 159 -7.93 2.46 -0.45
CA PHE A 159 -8.84 2.94 -1.51
C PHE A 159 -9.85 3.98 -1.03
N GLN A 160 -10.36 3.89 0.19
CA GLN A 160 -11.20 4.96 0.77
C GLN A 160 -10.45 6.28 0.96
N LYS A 161 -9.12 6.22 1.08
CA LYS A 161 -8.23 7.37 1.29
C LYS A 161 -7.43 7.70 0.04
N TYR A 162 -7.80 7.19 -1.13
CA TYR A 162 -6.98 7.27 -2.34
C TYR A 162 -6.59 8.71 -2.67
N ARG A 163 -7.56 9.64 -2.60
CA ARG A 163 -7.30 11.06 -2.87
C ARG A 163 -6.29 11.68 -1.91
N LEU A 164 -6.25 11.23 -0.66
CA LEU A 164 -5.28 11.70 0.33
C LEU A 164 -3.86 11.25 -0.05
N TYR A 165 -3.70 9.98 -0.44
CA TYR A 165 -2.41 9.46 -0.91
C TYR A 165 -1.98 10.14 -2.23
N GLU A 166 -2.89 10.37 -3.18
CA GLU A 166 -2.58 11.16 -4.38
C GLU A 166 -2.04 12.55 -4.03
N LEU A 167 -2.68 13.25 -3.09
CA LEU A 167 -2.22 14.55 -2.62
C LEU A 167 -0.87 14.46 -1.91
N LEU A 168 -0.65 13.41 -1.12
CA LEU A 168 0.63 13.16 -0.45
C LEU A 168 1.79 13.02 -1.46
N PHE A 169 1.54 12.37 -2.60
CA PHE A 169 2.54 12.17 -3.65
C PHE A 169 2.72 13.38 -4.57
N THR A 170 1.67 14.18 -4.78
CA THR A 170 1.67 15.28 -5.76
C THR A 170 1.92 16.66 -5.16
N THR A 171 1.71 16.85 -3.86
CA THR A 171 1.84 18.17 -3.23
C THR A 171 3.27 18.41 -2.75
N PRO A 172 3.98 19.44 -3.26
CA PRO A 172 5.26 19.87 -2.70
C PRO A 172 5.02 20.64 -1.39
N ARG A 173 4.66 19.92 -0.33
CA ARG A 173 4.24 20.54 0.95
C ARG A 173 5.41 21.22 1.68
N GLU A 174 6.66 20.85 1.35
CA GLU A 174 7.87 21.46 1.88
C GLU A 174 8.00 22.93 1.47
N GLU A 175 7.60 23.31 0.25
CA GLU A 175 7.61 24.71 -0.22
C GLU A 175 6.51 25.56 0.44
N LEU A 176 5.33 24.97 0.71
CA LEU A 176 4.20 25.71 1.29
C LEU A 176 4.46 26.15 2.74
N LEU A 177 5.22 25.35 3.50
CA LEU A 177 5.55 25.63 4.91
C LEU A 177 6.72 26.61 5.08
N THR A 178 7.61 26.72 4.08
CA THR A 178 8.71 27.69 4.06
C THR A 178 8.33 29.01 3.42
N GLY A 179 7.36 29.03 2.49
CA GLY A 179 6.87 30.26 1.84
C GLY A 179 5.86 31.08 2.66
N MET A 180 5.26 30.50 3.71
CA MET A 180 4.41 31.25 4.63
C MET A 180 5.29 31.96 5.67
N GLU A 181 5.52 33.26 5.46
CA GLU A 181 6.07 34.15 6.48
C GLU A 181 5.17 34.07 7.73
N ARG A 182 5.66 33.40 8.78
CA ARG A 182 4.95 33.32 10.06
C ARG A 182 5.19 34.63 10.80
N THR A 183 4.33 35.61 10.60
CA THR A 183 4.21 36.74 11.53
C THR A 183 3.59 36.20 12.82
N ILE A 184 4.45 35.81 13.76
CA ILE A 184 4.02 35.57 15.15
C ILE A 184 3.95 36.95 15.78
N GLU A 185 2.74 37.44 16.02
CA GLU A 185 2.55 38.62 16.87
C GLU A 185 2.93 38.24 18.30
N VAL A 186 4.13 38.66 18.71
CA VAL A 186 4.57 38.55 20.10
C VAL A 186 3.95 39.72 20.84
N PHE A 187 2.89 39.45 21.61
CA PHE A 187 2.38 40.41 22.57
C PHE A 187 3.40 40.54 23.70
N THR A 188 4.21 41.60 23.66
CA THR A 188 5.00 42.01 24.82
C THR A 188 4.06 42.65 25.82
N CYS A 189 3.80 41.97 26.94
CA CYS A 189 3.18 42.63 28.08
C CYS A 189 4.21 43.62 28.63
N GLU A 190 3.92 44.92 28.56
CA GLU A 190 4.81 45.97 29.10
C GLU A 190 5.03 45.81 30.61
N ASP A 191 4.14 45.09 31.31
CA ASP A 191 4.18 44.80 32.74
C ASP A 191 4.57 43.35 33.10
N ALA A 192 5.11 42.57 32.15
CA ALA A 192 5.64 41.26 32.50
C ALA A 192 6.90 41.42 33.36
N LEU A 193 6.79 41.09 34.65
CA LEU A 193 7.94 40.96 35.54
C LEU A 193 8.95 40.01 34.89
N THR A 194 10.22 40.42 34.89
CA THR A 194 11.27 39.54 34.38
C THR A 194 11.27 38.25 35.21
N PRO A 195 11.59 37.06 34.66
CA PRO A 195 11.51 35.80 35.41
C PRO A 195 12.30 35.76 36.74
N LEU A 196 13.21 36.72 36.93
CA LEU A 196 13.99 36.91 38.15
C LEU A 196 13.24 37.69 39.26
N GLU A 197 12.21 38.45 38.91
CA GLU A 197 11.41 39.29 39.83
C GLU A 197 10.19 38.58 40.43
N GLU A 198 9.71 37.46 39.84
CA GLU A 198 8.59 36.67 40.40
C GLU A 198 8.89 36.08 41.79
N GLY A 199 10.16 36.05 42.22
CA GLY A 199 10.58 35.61 43.55
C GLY A 199 10.71 36.72 44.59
N ILE A 200 10.54 38.00 44.23
CA ILE A 200 10.74 39.12 45.16
C ILE A 200 9.41 39.46 45.84
N PRO A 201 9.32 39.38 47.18
CA PRO A 201 8.12 39.78 47.90
C PRO A 201 7.75 41.25 47.62
N THR A 202 6.48 41.51 47.27
CA THR A 202 5.98 42.84 46.86
C THR A 202 6.20 43.97 47.88
N HIS A 203 6.46 43.66 49.15
CA HIS A 203 6.74 44.67 50.18
C HIS A 203 8.08 45.40 50.00
N VAL A 204 8.98 44.89 49.15
CA VAL A 204 10.29 45.52 48.88
C VAL A 204 10.17 46.70 47.90
N TYR A 205 9.10 46.77 47.11
CA TYR A 205 8.89 47.83 46.10
C TYR A 205 8.25 49.11 46.65
N PHE A 206 7.73 49.10 47.88
CA PHE A 206 6.99 50.23 48.47
C PHE A 206 7.72 50.94 49.63
N GLN A 207 9.05 51.00 49.58
CA GLN A 207 9.85 51.74 50.56
C GLN A 207 10.41 53.05 50.02
#